data_AF-X1BF48-F1
#
_entry.id   AF-X1BF48-F1
#
_cell.length_a   1.000
_cell.length_b   1.000
_cell.length_c   1.000
_cell.angle_alpha   90.00
_cell.angle_beta   90.00
_cell.angle_gamma   90.00
#
_symmetry.space_group_name_H-M   'P 1'
#
loop_
_entity.id
_entity.type
_entity.pdbx_description
1 polymer ?
#
loop_
_entity_poly.entity_id
_entity_poly.type
_entity_poly.pdbx_seq_one_letter_code
_entity_poly.pdbx_strand_id
1 'polypeptide(L)' 'MKYDLLISSDLNEIRVAIMEKDEVAELYFDREKKDSIIGNIFICNIL' A
#
# COMPACT_ATOMS: atom_id res chain seq x y z
N MET A 1 20.45 5.69 2.60
CA MET A 1 19.36 5.03 1.87
C MET A 1 18.14 5.94 1.94
N LYS A 2 17.45 6.15 0.81
CA LYS A 2 16.26 7.01 0.73
C LYS A 2 15.04 6.10 0.71
N TYR A 3 14.09 6.41 1.58
CA TYR A 3 12.78 5.78 1.60
C TYR A 3 11.75 6.84 1.24
N ASP A 4 10.85 6.50 0.33
CA ASP A 4 9.71 7.34 0.00
C ASP A 4 8.45 6.74 0.63
N LEU A 5 7.60 7.60 1.19
CA LEU A 5 6.35 7.18 1.82
C LEU A 5 5.18 7.63 0.95
N LEU A 6 4.39 6.68 0.48
CA LEU A 6 3.17 6.95 -0.28
C LEU A 6 1.97 6.69 0.60
N ILE A 7 1.15 7.72 0.82
CA ILE A 7 -0.08 7.63 1.60
C ILE A 7 -1.26 7.88 0.65
N SER A 8 -2.20 6.95 0.64
CA SER A 8 -3.49 7.09 -0.04
C SER A 8 -4.59 6.85 0.98
N SER A 9 -5.57 7.75 1.04
CA SER A 9 -6.76 7.56 1.86
C SER A 9 -8.02 7.54 1.00
N ASP A 10 -8.90 6.60 1.29
CA ASP A 10 -10.27 6.55 0.80
C ASP A 10 -11.24 6.59 2.00
N LEU A 11 -12.54 6.67 1.76
CA LEU A 11 -13.59 6.89 2.77
C LEU A 11 -13.52 5.94 3.98
N ASN A 12 -12.99 4.73 3.80
CA ASN A 12 -12.93 3.69 4.84
C ASN A 12 -11.58 2.98 4.95
N GLU A 13 -10.56 3.43 4.21
CA GLU A 13 -9.26 2.76 4.14
C GLU A 13 -8.12 3.76 3.99
N ILE A 14 -7.08 3.63 4.81
CA ILE A 14 -5.79 4.28 4.62
C ILE A 14 -4.79 3.21 4.17
N ARG A 15 -4.06 3.50 3.09
CA ARG A 15 -2.98 2.70 2.55
C ARG A 15 -1.67 3.45 2.71
N VAL A 16 -0.66 2.77 3.23
CA VAL A 16 0.69 3.31 3.35
C VAL A 16 1.66 2.35 2.69
N ALA A 17 2.38 2.82 1.68
CA ALA A 17 3.47 2.07 1.05
C ALA A 17 4.82 2.70 1.40
N ILE A 18 5.77 1.87 1.80
CA ILE A 18 7.18 2.25 1.96
C ILE A 18 7.91 1.83 0.69
N MET A 19 8.49 2.79 0.00
CA MET A 19 9.25 2.59 -1.22
C MET A 19 10.75 2.61 -0.94
N GLU A 20 11.49 1.62 -1.45
CA GLU A 20 12.96 1.62 -1.50
C GLU A 20 13.39 1.40 -2.96
N LYS A 21 14.23 2.29 -3.51
CA LYS A 21 14.73 2.20 -4.89
C LYS A 21 13.61 2.03 -5.93
N ASP A 22 12.54 2.79 -5.78
CA ASP A 22 11.34 2.76 -6.63
C ASP A 22 10.56 1.43 -6.61
N GLU A 23 10.87 0.53 -5.65
CA GLU A 23 10.12 -0.70 -5.39
C GLU A 23 9.37 -0.62 -4.06
N VAL A 24 8.21 -1.27 -3.97
CA VAL A 24 7.45 -1.38 -2.71
C VAL A 24 8.15 -2.37 -1.78
N ALA A 25 8.66 -1.88 -0.66
CA ALA A 25 9.28 -2.70 0.36
C ALA A 25 8.25 -3.21 1.39
N GLU A 26 7.33 -2.35 1.82
CA GLU A 26 6.32 -2.67 2.82
C GLU A 26 4.98 -1.99 2.51
N LEU A 27 3.89 -2.60 2.98
CA LEU A 27 2.54 -2.11 2.76
C LEU A 27 1.67 -2.30 3.99
N TYR A 28 1.00 -1.23 4.41
CA TYR A 28 0.13 -1.19 5.58
C TYR A 28 -1.26 -0.69 5.20
N PHE A 29 -2.26 -1.23 5.89
CA PHE A 29 -3.66 -0.87 5.72
C PHE A 29 -4.29 -0.58 7.08
N ASP A 30 -5.00 0.53 7.18
CA ASP A 30 -5.95 0.77 8.26
C ASP A 30 -7.36 0.86 7.66
N ARG A 31 -8.30 0.09 8.21
CA ARG A 31 -9.68 -0.03 7.69
C ARG A 31 -10.66 0.08 8.85
N GLU A 32 -11.66 0.97 8.73
CA GLU A 32 -12.69 1.13 9.78
C GLU A 32 -13.52 -0.16 9.98
N LYS A 33 -13.72 -0.95 8.91
CA LYS A 33 -14.40 -2.24 8.98
C LYS A 33 -13.39 -3.37 8.79
N LYS A 34 -13.28 -4.24 9.79
CA LYS A 34 -12.38 -5.41 9.87
C LYS A 34 -12.68 -6.51 8.84
N ASP A 35 -13.58 -6.30 7.88
CA ASP A 35 -13.82 -7.23 6.80
C ASP A 35 -12.59 -7.26 5.88
N SER A 36 -11.66 -8.12 6.26
CA SER A 36 -10.40 -8.34 5.58
C SER A 36 -10.69 -9.01 4.25
N ILE A 37 -10.94 -8.21 3.22
CA ILE A 37 -10.66 -8.65 1.86
C ILE A 37 -9.14 -8.67 1.80
N ILE A 38 -8.53 -9.82 2.13
CA ILE A 38 -7.12 -10.10 1.84
C ILE A 38 -7.02 -10.11 0.31
N GLY A 39 -6.94 -8.91 -0.26
CA GLY A 39 -6.68 -8.66 -1.66
C GLY A 39 -5.18 -8.69 -1.82
N ASN A 40 -4.68 -9.75 -2.42
CA ASN A 40 -3.31 -9.80 -2.93
C ASN A 40 -3.05 -8.54 -3.77
N ILE A 41 -2.12 -7.69 -3.33
CA ILE A 41 -1.64 -6.57 -4.15
C ILE A 41 -0.58 -7.16 -5.06
N PHE A 42 -0.95 -7.39 -6.32
CA PHE A 42 -0.01 -7.77 -7.36
C PHE A 42 0.62 -6.51 -7.96
N ILE A 43 1.94 -6.43 -8.03
CA ILE A 43 2.62 -5.50 -8.94
C ILE A 43 2.31 -5.98 -10.36
N CYS A 44 1.50 -5.21 -11.08
CA CYS A 44 1.30 -5.41 -12.51
C CYS A 44 2.22 -4.44 -13.24
N ASN A 45 3.30 -4.95 -13.84
CA ASN A 45 4.05 -4.21 -14.84
C ASN A 45 3.19 -4.16 -16.11
N ILE A 46 2.65 -2.98 -16.42
CA ILE A 46 2.05 -2.71 -17.73
C ILE A 46 3.20 -2.27 -18.64
N LEU A 47 3.57 -3.16 -19.57
CA LEU A 47 4.47 -2.89 -20.70
C LEU A 47 3.84 -1.95 -21.72
#